data_AF-A0A7K4KAR1-F1
#
_entry.id   AF-A0A7K4KAR1-F1
#
_cell.length_a   1.000
_cell.length_b   1.000
_cell.length_c   1.000
_cell.angle_alpha   90.00
_cell.angle_beta   90.00
_cell.angle_gamma   90.00
#
_symmetry.space_group_name_H-M   'P 1'
#
loop_
_entity.id
_entity.type
_entity.pdbx_description
1 polymer ?
#
loop_
_entity_poly.entity_id
_entity_poly.type
_entity_poly.pdbx_seq_one_letter_code
_entity_poly.pdbx_strand_id
1 'polypeptide(L)'
;MLLCVGSFFGPAAAAEWEEYRAGVKKAPIPTYVLGANDQDTVHYFPDVSGCELAENITYLGRRGVFSGASGLQIAYLSGTESQHEPALACNFSSKDVTELTTSLLSTPKFRGVDILLTSPWPRDVGNFGNSPGEIDPKKCGSALISNLAASLKPRYHFAALEKTYYERVPYRNHTVLQEAPQHVSRFIALADVGNTSKKKYLYAFSIVPMSVMDPAELVKQPQDVTENPYRKLRKEAHKAKTLVCAEEEPACQFFFDLNKSQGKKRSSDGKGGGNSQPKQPKKPPQPTGPCWFCLASPEVEKHLVVSIGTHCYLALAKGGLLPDHVLILPIGHYQSVVDLPGEVVEEVTKYKSALKEFFRSQGKRYVLFERNYKSQHLQLQVIPLPLNLCTAEDIKEAFITQAQEQQIDLVEIPEHSDIKQVAQPGAPYFYVELDTGEKLFHRIRKSFPLQFGR
;
A
#
# COMPACT_ATOMS: atom_id res chain seq x y z
N MET A 1 16.18 1.68 -5.66
CA MET A 1 15.25 0.61 -6.07
C MET A 1 15.25 0.54 -7.58
N LEU A 2 15.36 -0.66 -8.13
CA LEU A 2 15.25 -0.97 -9.56
C LEU A 2 13.99 -1.82 -9.79
N LEU A 3 13.23 -1.55 -10.85
CA LEU A 3 12.02 -2.27 -11.22
C LEU A 3 12.21 -2.86 -12.63
N CYS A 4 12.11 -4.17 -12.76
CA CYS A 4 12.25 -4.88 -14.03
C CYS A 4 10.88 -5.36 -14.52
N VAL A 5 10.44 -4.82 -15.67
CA VAL A 5 9.10 -5.08 -16.24
C VAL A 5 9.09 -6.05 -17.41
N GLY A 6 10.24 -6.40 -17.98
CA GLY A 6 10.37 -7.39 -19.05
C GLY A 6 10.74 -8.78 -18.52
N SER A 7 11.16 -9.67 -19.44
CA SER A 7 11.76 -10.94 -19.04
C SER A 7 13.10 -10.69 -18.35
N PHE A 8 13.20 -11.09 -17.08
CA PHE A 8 14.42 -10.94 -16.30
C PHE A 8 15.49 -11.98 -16.67
N PHE A 9 15.05 -13.19 -17.03
CA PHE A 9 15.92 -14.29 -17.42
C PHE A 9 15.99 -14.38 -18.95
N GLY A 10 17.10 -13.91 -19.52
CA GLY A 10 17.37 -14.07 -20.94
C GLY A 10 17.81 -15.50 -21.32
N PRO A 11 17.84 -15.84 -22.62
CA PRO A 11 18.21 -17.18 -23.11
C PRO A 11 19.65 -17.62 -22.77
N ALA A 12 20.53 -16.69 -22.39
CA ALA A 12 21.91 -16.97 -21.96
C ALA A 12 22.12 -16.82 -20.44
N ALA A 13 21.04 -16.63 -19.65
CA ALA A 13 21.13 -16.18 -18.27
C ALA A 13 21.61 -17.26 -17.26
N ALA A 14 21.62 -18.53 -17.62
CA ALA A 14 21.85 -19.62 -16.65
C ALA A 14 23.21 -19.54 -15.95
N ALA A 15 24.28 -19.19 -16.68
CA ALA A 15 25.63 -19.13 -16.12
C ALA A 15 25.84 -17.89 -15.21
N GLU A 16 25.39 -16.71 -15.65
CA GLU A 16 25.49 -15.50 -14.84
C GLU A 16 24.57 -15.54 -13.61
N TRP A 17 23.37 -16.12 -13.77
CA TRP A 17 22.42 -16.27 -12.68
C TRP A 17 22.98 -17.13 -11.54
N GLU A 18 23.75 -18.17 -11.86
CA GLU A 18 24.35 -19.04 -10.86
C GLU A 18 25.26 -18.29 -9.90
N GLU A 19 26.01 -17.30 -10.40
CA GLU A 19 26.90 -16.49 -9.57
C GLU A 19 26.13 -15.60 -8.58
N TYR A 20 24.94 -15.11 -8.96
CA TYR A 20 24.07 -14.38 -8.05
C TYR A 20 23.41 -15.32 -7.04
N ARG A 21 22.94 -16.49 -7.49
CA ARG A 21 22.31 -17.50 -6.62
C ARG A 21 23.28 -18.08 -5.59
N ALA A 22 24.53 -18.30 -5.98
CA ALA A 22 25.59 -18.77 -5.10
C ALA A 22 26.18 -17.67 -4.19
N GLY A 23 25.76 -16.41 -4.36
CA GLY A 23 26.24 -15.26 -3.57
C GLY A 23 27.64 -14.77 -3.94
N VAL A 24 28.19 -15.22 -5.08
CA VAL A 24 29.48 -14.73 -5.62
C VAL A 24 29.32 -13.30 -6.13
N LYS A 25 28.18 -13.00 -6.76
CA LYS A 25 27.78 -11.65 -7.17
C LYS A 25 26.56 -11.21 -6.36
N LYS A 26 26.52 -9.91 -6.07
CA LYS A 26 25.41 -9.27 -5.35
C LYS A 26 24.86 -8.11 -6.16
N ALA A 27 23.54 -8.02 -6.25
CA ALA A 27 22.90 -6.86 -6.88
C ALA A 27 23.16 -5.60 -6.02
N PRO A 28 23.72 -4.52 -6.60
CA PRO A 28 24.12 -3.33 -5.83
C PRO A 28 22.92 -2.51 -5.35
N ILE A 29 21.74 -2.73 -5.94
CA ILE A 29 20.50 -1.99 -5.66
C ILE A 29 19.38 -3.02 -5.49
N PRO A 30 18.46 -2.85 -4.51
CA PRO A 30 17.26 -3.66 -4.41
C PRO A 30 16.49 -3.66 -5.73
N THR A 31 16.38 -4.85 -6.33
CA THR A 31 15.84 -5.08 -7.68
C THR A 31 14.59 -5.94 -7.58
N TYR A 32 13.46 -5.40 -8.04
CA TYR A 32 12.19 -6.10 -8.05
C TYR A 32 11.83 -6.52 -9.47
N VAL A 33 11.46 -7.79 -9.62
CA VAL A 33 11.20 -8.40 -10.93
C VAL A 33 9.77 -8.92 -11.02
N LEU A 34 9.20 -8.84 -12.23
CA LEU A 34 7.97 -9.56 -12.58
C LEU A 34 8.29 -11.04 -12.88
N GLY A 35 7.25 -11.87 -12.85
CA GLY A 35 7.36 -13.32 -13.06
C GLY A 35 7.59 -13.71 -14.51
N ALA A 36 7.78 -15.01 -14.74
CA ALA A 36 8.04 -15.61 -16.04
C ALA A 36 7.03 -15.19 -17.12
N ASN A 37 7.53 -14.93 -18.33
CA ASN A 37 6.70 -14.62 -19.51
C ASN A 37 6.51 -15.80 -20.45
N ASP A 38 7.32 -16.85 -20.27
CA ASP A 38 7.38 -18.07 -21.07
C ASP A 38 7.54 -19.27 -20.14
N GLN A 39 7.26 -20.48 -20.64
CA GLN A 39 7.31 -21.70 -19.83
C GLN A 39 8.75 -22.08 -19.43
N ASP A 40 9.73 -21.68 -20.23
CA ASP A 40 11.14 -22.03 -20.05
C ASP A 40 11.79 -21.27 -18.90
N THR A 41 11.22 -20.15 -18.45
CA THR A 41 11.75 -19.36 -17.33
C THR A 41 11.00 -19.59 -16.02
N VAL A 42 9.93 -20.39 -16.02
CA VAL A 42 9.10 -20.65 -14.82
C VAL A 42 9.89 -21.27 -13.68
N HIS A 43 10.86 -22.16 -13.97
CA HIS A 43 11.63 -22.85 -12.93
C HIS A 43 12.51 -21.93 -12.09
N TYR A 44 12.78 -20.69 -12.55
CA TYR A 44 13.49 -19.70 -11.76
C TYR A 44 12.61 -19.03 -10.69
N PHE A 45 11.28 -19.23 -10.72
CA PHE A 45 10.33 -18.61 -9.80
C PHE A 45 9.61 -19.68 -8.96
N PRO A 46 10.20 -20.10 -7.82
CA PRO A 46 9.69 -21.23 -7.05
C PRO A 46 8.38 -20.95 -6.32
N ASP A 47 8.14 -19.70 -5.91
CA ASP A 47 6.94 -19.31 -5.16
C ASP A 47 6.12 -18.28 -5.95
N VAL A 48 4.88 -18.64 -6.28
CA VAL A 48 3.91 -17.83 -7.04
C VAL A 48 3.51 -16.55 -6.28
N SER A 49 3.58 -16.55 -4.94
CA SER A 49 3.22 -15.42 -4.09
C SER A 49 4.31 -14.34 -4.01
N GLY A 50 5.51 -14.63 -4.53
CA GLY A 50 6.68 -13.75 -4.47
C GLY A 50 7.72 -14.28 -3.49
N CYS A 51 8.99 -14.11 -3.82
CA CYS A 51 10.10 -14.58 -3.01
C CYS A 51 11.40 -13.82 -3.33
N GLU A 52 12.37 -13.86 -2.42
CA GLU A 52 13.73 -13.45 -2.71
C GLU A 52 14.40 -14.54 -3.56
N LEU A 53 14.84 -14.18 -4.76
CA LEU A 53 15.47 -15.10 -5.72
C LEU A 53 16.99 -15.20 -5.48
N ALA A 54 17.60 -14.08 -5.08
CA ALA A 54 18.99 -13.94 -4.69
C ALA A 54 19.11 -12.65 -3.84
N GLU A 55 20.25 -12.45 -3.18
CA GLU A 55 20.44 -11.25 -2.34
C GLU A 55 20.20 -9.96 -3.14
N ASN A 56 19.28 -9.12 -2.64
CA ASN A 56 18.80 -7.88 -3.28
C ASN A 56 18.00 -8.08 -4.59
N ILE A 57 17.57 -9.29 -4.95
CA ILE A 57 16.74 -9.57 -6.12
C ILE A 57 15.45 -10.27 -5.66
N THR A 58 14.32 -9.58 -5.80
CA THR A 58 13.02 -10.05 -5.29
C THR A 58 12.01 -10.19 -6.41
N TYR A 59 11.41 -11.37 -6.53
CA TYR A 59 10.21 -11.59 -7.33
C TYR A 59 8.98 -11.08 -6.57
N LEU A 60 8.22 -10.17 -7.20
CA LEU A 60 7.04 -9.55 -6.58
C LEU A 60 5.87 -10.52 -6.41
N GLY A 61 5.82 -11.62 -7.16
CA GLY A 61 4.69 -12.53 -7.19
C GLY A 61 3.79 -12.34 -8.41
N ARG A 62 2.76 -13.19 -8.52
CA ARG A 62 1.89 -13.24 -9.70
C ARG A 62 1.08 -11.96 -9.91
N ARG A 63 0.51 -11.42 -8.84
CA ARG A 63 -0.26 -10.18 -8.80
C ARG A 63 -0.20 -9.59 -7.40
N GLY A 64 -0.30 -8.28 -7.28
CA GLY A 64 -0.38 -7.65 -5.97
C GLY A 64 -0.05 -6.18 -5.98
N VAL A 65 0.19 -5.66 -4.78
CA VAL A 65 0.56 -4.27 -4.54
C VAL A 65 1.75 -4.25 -3.61
N PHE A 66 2.85 -3.70 -4.10
CA PHE A 66 4.03 -3.43 -3.30
C PHE A 66 3.90 -2.00 -2.74
N SER A 67 3.95 -1.89 -1.41
CA SER A 67 3.91 -0.60 -0.71
C SER A 67 5.26 -0.36 -0.06
N GLY A 68 5.99 0.65 -0.55
CA GLY A 68 7.27 1.04 0.02
C GLY A 68 7.10 1.90 1.27
N ALA A 69 8.14 1.97 2.12
CA ALA A 69 8.17 2.80 3.33
C ALA A 69 7.94 4.31 3.05
N SER A 70 8.15 4.77 1.82
CA SER A 70 7.88 6.13 1.38
C SER A 70 6.39 6.42 1.12
N GLY A 71 5.51 5.42 1.21
CA GLY A 71 4.11 5.53 0.83
C GLY A 71 3.85 5.36 -0.67
N LEU A 72 4.87 4.96 -1.45
CA LEU A 72 4.77 4.65 -2.88
C LEU A 72 4.00 3.35 -3.09
N GLN A 73 2.92 3.39 -3.88
CA GLN A 73 2.13 2.20 -4.22
C GLN A 73 2.40 1.70 -5.64
N ILE A 74 2.94 0.49 -5.75
CA ILE A 74 3.26 -0.16 -7.02
C ILE A 74 2.34 -1.37 -7.18
N ALA A 75 1.35 -1.27 -8.06
CA ALA A 75 0.58 -2.43 -8.49
C ALA A 75 1.36 -3.20 -9.56
N TYR A 76 1.30 -4.52 -9.52
CA TYR A 76 1.98 -5.37 -10.49
C TYR A 76 1.13 -6.55 -10.91
N LEU A 77 1.31 -6.96 -12.18
CA LEU A 77 0.74 -8.17 -12.75
C LEU A 77 1.81 -8.86 -13.59
N SER A 78 2.19 -10.06 -13.17
CA SER A 78 3.24 -10.87 -13.79
C SER A 78 2.66 -11.81 -14.84
N GLY A 79 3.46 -12.12 -15.87
CA GLY A 79 3.12 -13.09 -16.90
C GLY A 79 2.45 -12.51 -18.14
N THR A 80 1.89 -13.39 -18.97
CA THR A 80 1.18 -13.06 -20.22
C THR A 80 -0.29 -13.45 -20.16
N GLU A 81 -1.15 -12.83 -20.97
CA GLU A 81 -2.58 -13.13 -20.98
C GLU A 81 -2.83 -14.56 -21.49
N SER A 82 -3.51 -15.40 -20.69
CA SER A 82 -3.99 -16.71 -21.17
C SER A 82 -5.40 -16.60 -21.75
N GLN A 83 -5.63 -17.31 -22.86
CA GLN A 83 -6.98 -17.55 -23.41
C GLN A 83 -7.56 -18.90 -22.98
N HIS A 84 -6.78 -19.74 -22.28
CA HIS A 84 -7.16 -21.09 -21.85
C HIS A 84 -7.09 -21.27 -20.33
N GLU A 85 -8.05 -22.00 -19.76
CA GLU A 85 -8.06 -22.44 -18.36
C GLU A 85 -7.71 -23.94 -18.30
N PRO A 86 -6.82 -24.39 -17.41
CA PRO A 86 -6.15 -23.63 -16.35
C PRO A 86 -4.97 -22.79 -16.86
N ALA A 87 -4.86 -21.55 -16.35
CA ALA A 87 -3.73 -20.68 -16.67
C ALA A 87 -2.40 -21.26 -16.13
N LEU A 88 -1.37 -21.33 -16.99
CA LEU A 88 -0.02 -21.75 -16.62
C LEU A 88 0.62 -20.74 -15.65
N ALA A 89 1.71 -21.16 -15.00
CA ALA A 89 2.43 -20.32 -14.03
C ALA A 89 2.99 -19.01 -14.62
N CYS A 90 3.27 -18.99 -15.94
CA CYS A 90 3.72 -17.80 -16.69
C CYS A 90 2.56 -16.93 -17.22
N ASN A 91 1.30 -17.29 -16.92
CA ASN A 91 0.14 -16.58 -17.41
C ASN A 91 -0.73 -15.97 -16.30
N PHE A 92 -1.39 -14.86 -16.63
CA PHE A 92 -2.49 -14.32 -15.84
C PHE A 92 -3.83 -14.52 -16.55
N SER A 93 -4.91 -14.66 -15.77
CA SER A 93 -6.28 -14.79 -16.27
C SER A 93 -7.16 -13.59 -15.90
N SER A 94 -8.39 -13.58 -16.41
CA SER A 94 -9.38 -12.55 -16.05
C SER A 94 -9.69 -12.53 -14.54
N LYS A 95 -9.60 -13.69 -13.88
CA LYS A 95 -9.76 -13.81 -12.42
C LYS A 95 -8.66 -13.05 -11.68
N ASP A 96 -7.40 -13.20 -12.11
CA ASP A 96 -6.27 -12.48 -11.52
C ASP A 96 -6.46 -10.96 -11.59
N VAL A 97 -6.89 -10.46 -12.76
CA VAL A 97 -7.16 -9.03 -12.98
C VAL A 97 -8.33 -8.55 -12.14
N THR A 98 -9.40 -9.34 -12.05
CA THR A 98 -10.59 -9.00 -11.28
C THR A 98 -10.29 -8.95 -9.78
N GLU A 99 -9.52 -9.90 -9.26
CA GLU A 99 -9.12 -9.92 -7.86
C GLU A 99 -8.22 -8.73 -7.51
N LEU A 100 -7.20 -8.44 -8.33
CA LEU A 100 -6.33 -7.27 -8.13
C LEU A 100 -7.13 -5.97 -8.19
N THR A 101 -8.02 -5.86 -9.17
CA THR A 101 -8.88 -4.68 -9.34
C THR A 101 -9.82 -4.51 -8.16
N THR A 102 -10.50 -5.59 -7.74
CA THR A 102 -11.45 -5.56 -6.62
C THR A 102 -10.76 -5.22 -5.31
N SER A 103 -9.57 -5.79 -5.07
CA SER A 103 -8.76 -5.50 -3.87
C SER A 103 -8.36 -4.03 -3.76
N LEU A 104 -8.11 -3.35 -4.88
CA LEU A 104 -7.74 -1.94 -4.89
C LEU A 104 -8.96 -1.02 -4.90
N LEU A 105 -9.99 -1.34 -5.69
CA LEU A 105 -11.22 -0.55 -5.77
C LEU A 105 -12.06 -0.62 -4.49
N SER A 106 -11.94 -1.69 -3.68
CA SER A 106 -12.57 -1.78 -2.37
C SER A 106 -11.94 -0.82 -1.35
N THR A 107 -10.76 -0.26 -1.65
CA THR A 107 -10.12 0.75 -0.79
C THR A 107 -10.96 2.03 -0.80
N PRO A 108 -11.43 2.53 0.36
CA PRO A 108 -12.25 3.73 0.41
C PRO A 108 -11.48 4.94 -0.12
N LYS A 109 -12.13 5.75 -0.96
CA LYS A 109 -11.53 6.90 -1.67
C LYS A 109 -10.35 6.51 -2.58
N PHE A 110 -10.32 5.29 -3.11
CA PHE A 110 -9.33 4.89 -4.11
C PHE A 110 -9.32 5.89 -5.28
N ARG A 111 -8.18 6.57 -5.47
CA ARG A 111 -7.98 7.54 -6.55
C ARG A 111 -7.28 6.91 -7.74
N GLY A 112 -6.32 6.04 -7.46
CA GLY A 112 -5.48 5.34 -8.40
C GLY A 112 -4.21 4.84 -7.71
N VAL A 113 -3.27 4.29 -8.48
CA VAL A 113 -1.95 3.84 -7.97
C VAL A 113 -0.81 4.69 -8.52
N ASP A 114 0.34 4.74 -7.83
CA ASP A 114 1.49 5.51 -8.33
C ASP A 114 2.09 4.87 -9.58
N ILE A 115 2.34 3.57 -9.52
CA ILE A 115 2.97 2.81 -10.59
C ILE A 115 2.19 1.52 -10.84
N LEU A 116 1.93 1.21 -12.11
CA LEU A 116 1.50 -0.10 -12.57
C LEU A 116 2.63 -0.75 -13.37
N LEU A 117 3.00 -1.97 -13.00
CA LEU A 117 3.99 -2.78 -13.70
C LEU A 117 3.30 -3.96 -14.38
N THR A 118 3.46 -4.08 -15.69
CA THR A 118 3.01 -5.25 -16.45
C THR A 118 4.06 -5.61 -17.48
N SER A 119 4.22 -6.89 -17.82
CA SER A 119 5.13 -7.25 -18.91
C SER A 119 4.56 -6.91 -20.29
N PRO A 120 3.35 -7.36 -20.66
CA PRO A 120 2.73 -7.02 -21.93
C PRO A 120 2.20 -5.59 -21.92
N TRP A 121 2.08 -5.00 -23.12
CA TRP A 121 1.45 -3.70 -23.27
C TRP A 121 -0.07 -3.81 -23.04
N PRO A 122 -0.73 -2.75 -22.55
CA PRO A 122 -2.17 -2.62 -22.71
C PRO A 122 -2.53 -2.51 -24.18
N ARG A 123 -3.54 -3.28 -24.62
CA ARG A 123 -4.16 -3.08 -25.93
C ARG A 123 -4.70 -1.66 -26.04
N ASP A 124 -4.69 -1.10 -27.24
CA ASP A 124 -5.24 0.23 -27.54
C ASP A 124 -4.49 1.41 -26.90
N VAL A 125 -3.33 1.19 -26.26
CA VAL A 125 -2.58 2.25 -25.56
C VAL A 125 -2.24 3.45 -26.45
N GLY A 126 -2.01 3.24 -27.74
CA GLY A 126 -1.74 4.32 -28.71
C GLY A 126 -2.94 5.17 -29.09
N ASN A 127 -4.17 4.81 -28.70
CA ASN A 127 -5.37 5.58 -29.07
C ASN A 127 -5.29 7.01 -28.52
N PHE A 128 -5.62 7.99 -29.36
CA PHE A 128 -5.57 9.43 -29.11
C PHE A 128 -4.17 10.01 -28.83
N GLY A 129 -3.13 9.18 -28.77
CA GLY A 129 -1.76 9.57 -28.47
C GLY A 129 -0.86 9.69 -29.70
N ASN A 130 0.45 9.85 -29.46
CA ASN A 130 1.49 9.76 -30.46
C ASN A 130 1.68 8.31 -30.94
N SER A 131 2.03 8.13 -32.21
CA SER A 131 2.25 6.81 -32.80
C SER A 131 3.47 6.11 -32.19
N PRO A 132 3.38 4.82 -31.83
CA PRO A 132 4.51 4.00 -31.32
C PRO A 132 5.49 3.52 -32.40
N GLY A 133 5.40 4.06 -33.62
CA GLY A 133 6.25 3.65 -34.74
C GLY A 133 5.79 2.33 -35.36
N GLU A 134 6.65 1.31 -35.29
CA GLU A 134 6.54 0.03 -36.01
C GLU A 134 5.50 -0.94 -35.44
N ILE A 135 5.12 -0.74 -34.18
CA ILE A 135 4.21 -1.65 -33.47
C ILE A 135 2.79 -1.11 -33.57
N ASP A 136 1.82 -1.96 -33.91
CA ASP A 136 0.39 -1.59 -33.90
C ASP A 136 -0.25 -1.97 -32.55
N PRO A 137 -0.53 -1.01 -31.65
CA PRO A 137 -1.13 -1.27 -30.33
C PRO A 137 -2.54 -1.84 -30.39
N LYS A 138 -3.17 -1.84 -31.56
CA LYS A 138 -4.49 -2.44 -31.75
C LYS A 138 -4.37 -3.95 -31.96
N LYS A 139 -3.24 -4.41 -32.51
CA LYS A 139 -2.93 -5.81 -32.78
C LYS A 139 -2.14 -6.45 -31.64
N CYS A 140 -1.21 -5.73 -31.03
CA CYS A 140 -0.45 -6.20 -29.87
C CYS A 140 -1.08 -5.78 -28.54
N GLY A 141 -0.63 -6.39 -27.45
CA GLY A 141 -1.07 -6.07 -26.10
C GLY A 141 -2.32 -6.80 -25.60
N SER A 142 -2.52 -6.71 -24.29
CA SER A 142 -3.56 -7.42 -23.55
C SER A 142 -4.78 -6.55 -23.30
N ALA A 143 -5.97 -7.09 -23.58
CA ALA A 143 -7.24 -6.41 -23.30
C ALA A 143 -7.52 -6.36 -21.78
N LEU A 144 -7.13 -7.41 -21.06
CA LEU A 144 -7.22 -7.45 -19.61
C LEU A 144 -6.35 -6.37 -18.95
N ILE A 145 -5.14 -6.11 -19.47
CA ILE A 145 -4.29 -5.03 -18.98
C ILE A 145 -4.89 -3.65 -19.28
N SER A 146 -5.55 -3.46 -20.44
CA SER A 146 -6.28 -2.22 -20.73
C SER A 146 -7.39 -1.96 -19.71
N ASN A 147 -8.16 -3.00 -19.37
CA ASN A 147 -9.19 -2.93 -18.33
C ASN A 147 -8.61 -2.64 -16.94
N LEU A 148 -7.48 -3.27 -16.62
CA LEU A 148 -6.75 -3.04 -15.37
C LEU A 148 -6.28 -1.59 -15.28
N ALA A 149 -5.59 -1.07 -16.30
CA ALA A 149 -5.09 0.30 -16.34
C ALA A 149 -6.23 1.33 -16.30
N ALA A 150 -7.35 1.07 -16.96
CA ALA A 150 -8.55 1.91 -16.92
C ALA A 150 -9.18 1.95 -15.51
N SER A 151 -9.14 0.83 -14.79
CA SER A 151 -9.74 0.70 -13.45
C SER A 151 -8.83 1.29 -12.37
N LEU A 152 -7.53 0.96 -12.41
CA LEU A 152 -6.55 1.35 -11.40
C LEU A 152 -6.00 2.77 -11.60
N LYS A 153 -6.20 3.38 -12.77
CA LYS A 153 -5.78 4.77 -13.06
C LYS A 153 -4.34 5.04 -12.58
N PRO A 154 -3.32 4.32 -13.06
CA PRO A 154 -1.97 4.49 -12.56
C PRO A 154 -1.38 5.85 -12.96
N ARG A 155 -0.55 6.51 -12.15
CA ARG A 155 0.18 7.70 -12.61
C ARG A 155 1.27 7.38 -13.63
N TYR A 156 1.93 6.25 -13.43
CA TYR A 156 2.89 5.69 -14.36
C TYR A 156 2.57 4.22 -14.64
N HIS A 157 2.61 3.81 -15.90
CA HIS A 157 2.47 2.43 -16.30
C HIS A 157 3.67 2.04 -17.14
N PHE A 158 4.45 1.08 -16.65
CA PHE A 158 5.62 0.54 -17.34
C PHE A 158 5.36 -0.86 -17.90
N ALA A 159 5.82 -1.08 -19.14
CA ALA A 159 5.80 -2.37 -19.81
C ALA A 159 7.03 -2.58 -20.73
N ALA A 160 7.31 -3.81 -21.16
CA ALA A 160 8.52 -4.06 -21.97
C ALA A 160 8.47 -5.22 -22.96
N LEU A 161 7.43 -6.08 -22.96
CA LEU A 161 7.45 -7.33 -23.73
C LEU A 161 7.52 -7.15 -25.26
N GLU A 162 7.17 -5.97 -25.77
CA GLU A 162 7.23 -5.62 -27.19
C GLU A 162 8.62 -5.18 -27.68
N LYS A 163 9.65 -5.23 -26.80
CA LYS A 163 11.07 -5.03 -27.14
C LYS A 163 11.42 -3.69 -27.79
N THR A 164 10.57 -2.68 -27.64
CA THR A 164 10.78 -1.34 -28.19
C THR A 164 10.48 -0.27 -27.15
N TYR A 165 11.17 0.86 -27.28
CA TYR A 165 10.85 2.05 -26.50
C TYR A 165 9.63 2.75 -27.07
N TYR A 166 8.66 3.08 -26.23
CA TYR A 166 7.54 3.95 -26.58
C TYR A 166 7.11 4.75 -25.37
N GLU A 167 7.19 6.06 -25.47
CA GLU A 167 6.68 6.99 -24.47
C GLU A 167 5.45 7.67 -25.03
N ARG A 168 4.30 7.35 -24.43
CA ARG A 168 3.03 7.92 -24.81
C ARG A 168 2.88 9.29 -24.15
N VAL A 169 2.34 10.27 -24.88
CA VAL A 169 1.81 11.50 -24.27
C VAL A 169 0.84 11.16 -23.13
N PRO A 170 0.70 12.00 -22.08
CA PRO A 170 -0.16 11.67 -20.94
C PRO A 170 -1.65 11.55 -21.32
N TYR A 171 -2.43 10.75 -20.59
CA TYR A 171 -3.90 10.71 -20.74
C TYR A 171 -4.64 11.00 -19.43
N ARG A 172 -5.85 11.57 -19.55
CA ARG A 172 -6.73 11.89 -18.41
C ARG A 172 -7.43 10.66 -17.86
N ASN A 173 -7.68 10.62 -16.55
CA ASN A 173 -8.45 9.57 -15.86
C ASN A 173 -9.88 9.97 -15.47
N HIS A 174 -10.35 11.12 -15.96
CA HIS A 174 -11.70 11.63 -15.73
C HIS A 174 -12.30 12.13 -17.04
N THR A 175 -13.62 12.23 -17.08
CA THR A 175 -14.33 12.88 -18.18
C THR A 175 -14.43 14.38 -17.95
N VAL A 176 -13.88 15.16 -18.88
CA VAL A 176 -13.96 16.64 -18.86
C VAL A 176 -15.43 17.09 -18.79
N LEU A 177 -15.74 18.02 -17.87
CA LEU A 177 -17.08 18.57 -17.57
C LEU A 177 -18.10 17.58 -16.98
N GLN A 178 -17.84 16.27 -16.90
CA GLN A 178 -18.78 15.30 -16.32
C GLN A 178 -18.30 14.73 -14.98
N GLU A 179 -16.99 14.62 -14.78
CA GLU A 179 -16.38 14.07 -13.58
C GLU A 179 -15.43 15.09 -12.95
N ALA A 180 -15.20 14.96 -11.64
CA ALA A 180 -14.19 15.76 -10.94
C ALA A 180 -12.79 15.52 -11.55
N PRO A 181 -11.96 16.58 -11.68
CA PRO A 181 -10.59 16.44 -12.16
C PRO A 181 -9.80 15.41 -11.37
N GLN A 182 -9.12 14.53 -12.09
CA GLN A 182 -8.25 13.49 -11.56
C GLN A 182 -6.87 13.61 -12.20
N HIS A 183 -5.88 12.93 -11.61
CA HIS A 183 -4.53 12.86 -12.15
C HIS A 183 -4.48 12.22 -13.54
N VAL A 184 -3.37 12.46 -14.22
CA VAL A 184 -3.07 11.90 -15.53
C VAL A 184 -2.18 10.66 -15.40
N SER A 185 -2.29 9.76 -16.37
CA SER A 185 -1.44 8.58 -16.52
C SER A 185 -0.40 8.79 -17.60
N ARG A 186 0.82 8.29 -17.35
CA ARG A 186 1.94 8.25 -18.31
C ARG A 186 2.29 6.79 -18.59
N PHE A 187 2.27 6.40 -19.85
CA PHE A 187 2.67 5.06 -20.26
C PHE A 187 4.06 5.09 -20.89
N ILE A 188 4.95 4.24 -20.40
CA ILE A 188 6.32 4.12 -20.87
C ILE A 188 6.62 2.63 -21.11
N ALA A 189 6.91 2.30 -22.37
CA ALA A 189 7.45 1.01 -22.74
C ALA A 189 8.97 1.08 -22.91
N LEU A 190 9.66 0.03 -22.48
CA LEU A 190 11.11 -0.09 -22.54
C LEU A 190 11.53 -1.15 -23.56
N ALA A 191 12.68 -0.92 -24.20
CA ALA A 191 13.32 -1.90 -25.08
C ALA A 191 14.18 -2.91 -24.30
N ASP A 192 14.66 -3.96 -24.98
CA ASP A 192 15.56 -4.96 -24.39
C ASP A 192 16.92 -4.37 -24.00
N VAL A 193 17.50 -4.88 -22.93
CA VAL A 193 18.88 -4.57 -22.54
C VAL A 193 19.83 -5.07 -23.62
N GLY A 194 20.75 -4.21 -24.07
CA GLY A 194 21.72 -4.57 -25.10
C GLY A 194 21.15 -4.65 -26.53
N ASN A 195 19.96 -4.08 -26.79
CA ASN A 195 19.38 -4.06 -28.13
C ASN A 195 20.29 -3.35 -29.16
N THR A 196 20.34 -3.89 -30.38
CA THR A 196 21.22 -3.40 -31.47
C THR A 196 20.87 -2.00 -31.95
N SER A 197 19.59 -1.63 -31.86
CA SER A 197 19.07 -0.31 -32.24
C SER A 197 19.35 0.80 -31.22
N LYS A 198 20.01 0.50 -30.08
CA LYS A 198 20.26 1.44 -28.97
C LYS A 198 19.01 2.19 -28.49
N LYS A 199 17.84 1.57 -28.64
CA LYS A 199 16.57 2.06 -28.09
C LYS A 199 16.67 2.11 -26.57
N LYS A 200 15.98 3.08 -25.94
CA LYS A 200 16.01 3.27 -24.49
C LYS A 200 15.44 2.03 -23.78
N TYR A 201 16.25 1.40 -22.95
CA TYR A 201 15.89 0.24 -22.13
C TYR A 201 15.84 0.55 -20.63
N LEU A 202 16.34 1.72 -20.23
CA LEU A 202 16.39 2.18 -18.84
C LEU A 202 15.72 3.54 -18.72
N TYR A 203 14.89 3.72 -17.69
CA TYR A 203 14.21 4.97 -17.39
C TYR A 203 14.35 5.29 -15.91
N ALA A 204 15.00 6.43 -15.62
CA ALA A 204 15.20 6.93 -14.26
C ALA A 204 14.35 8.17 -14.06
N PHE A 205 13.58 8.21 -12.98
CA PHE A 205 12.75 9.36 -12.63
C PHE A 205 12.53 9.45 -11.13
N SER A 206 12.20 10.65 -10.68
CA SER A 206 11.78 10.92 -9.30
C SER A 206 10.26 11.00 -9.24
N ILE A 207 9.68 10.34 -8.24
CA ILE A 207 8.24 10.34 -8.00
C ILE A 207 7.95 10.70 -6.56
N VAL A 208 7.01 11.63 -6.37
CA VAL A 208 6.39 11.89 -5.08
C VAL A 208 5.10 11.07 -5.04
N PRO A 209 4.92 10.16 -4.06
CA PRO A 209 3.72 9.32 -3.98
C PRO A 209 2.41 10.11 -3.93
N MET A 210 1.35 9.54 -4.49
CA MET A 210 0.00 10.13 -4.53
C MET A 210 -0.54 10.42 -3.13
N SER A 211 -0.17 9.60 -2.15
CA SER A 211 -0.56 9.71 -0.75
C SER A 211 -0.04 10.99 -0.09
N VAL A 212 1.09 11.52 -0.55
CA VAL A 212 1.77 12.70 0.03
C VAL A 212 1.79 13.91 -0.90
N MET A 213 1.37 13.75 -2.16
CA MET A 213 1.29 14.83 -3.14
C MET A 213 0.13 15.78 -2.84
N ASP A 214 0.36 17.08 -3.01
CA ASP A 214 -0.72 18.07 -2.90
C ASP A 214 -1.86 17.78 -3.90
N PRO A 215 -3.13 17.76 -3.47
CA PRO A 215 -4.25 17.43 -4.36
C PRO A 215 -4.39 18.34 -5.58
N ALA A 216 -4.02 19.62 -5.50
CA ALA A 216 -4.10 20.55 -6.62
C ALA A 216 -2.99 20.29 -7.65
N GLU A 217 -1.78 19.97 -7.19
CA GLU A 217 -0.69 19.52 -8.08
C GLU A 217 -0.97 18.14 -8.68
N LEU A 218 -1.63 17.24 -7.95
CA LEU A 218 -1.97 15.91 -8.44
C LEU A 218 -2.93 15.94 -9.64
N VAL A 219 -3.91 16.85 -9.64
CA VAL A 219 -4.89 17.00 -10.72
C VAL A 219 -4.41 17.92 -11.85
N LYS A 220 -3.21 18.48 -11.74
CA LYS A 220 -2.61 19.35 -12.74
C LYS A 220 -2.37 18.58 -14.04
N GLN A 221 -2.77 19.20 -15.13
CA GLN A 221 -2.79 18.55 -16.43
C GLN A 221 -1.72 19.17 -17.34
N PRO A 222 -0.87 18.34 -17.98
CA PRO A 222 0.00 18.78 -19.06
C PRO A 222 -0.79 19.34 -20.24
N GLN A 223 -0.16 20.20 -21.04
CA GLN A 223 -0.81 20.83 -22.20
C GLN A 223 -1.15 19.83 -23.32
N ASP A 224 -0.36 18.76 -23.44
CA ASP A 224 -0.45 17.70 -24.44
C ASP A 224 -1.31 16.51 -24.00
N VAL A 225 -2.05 16.64 -22.88
CA VAL A 225 -2.82 15.53 -22.33
C VAL A 225 -4.00 15.16 -23.23
N THR A 226 -4.15 13.86 -23.46
CA THR A 226 -5.18 13.28 -24.32
C THR A 226 -6.33 12.66 -23.52
N GLU A 227 -7.38 12.24 -24.22
CA GLU A 227 -8.41 11.37 -23.65
C GLU A 227 -7.86 9.98 -23.28
N ASN A 228 -8.57 9.28 -22.39
CA ASN A 228 -8.21 7.94 -21.96
C ASN A 228 -8.31 6.93 -23.13
N PRO A 229 -7.23 6.20 -23.48
CA PRO A 229 -7.22 5.27 -24.60
C PRO A 229 -8.21 4.09 -24.45
N TYR A 230 -8.59 3.74 -23.22
CA TYR A 230 -9.38 2.54 -22.90
C TYR A 230 -10.90 2.83 -22.73
N ARG A 231 -11.34 4.05 -23.06
CA ARG A 231 -12.71 4.52 -22.76
C ARG A 231 -13.83 3.72 -23.41
N LYS A 232 -13.61 3.14 -24.59
CA LYS A 232 -14.62 2.37 -25.33
C LYS A 232 -15.01 1.06 -24.63
N LEU A 233 -14.03 0.39 -24.01
CA LEU A 233 -14.22 -0.87 -23.28
C LEU A 233 -15.20 -0.72 -22.09
N ARG A 234 -15.23 0.43 -21.41
CA ARG A 234 -16.19 0.68 -20.31
C ARG A 234 -17.63 0.73 -20.80
N LYS A 235 -17.91 1.32 -21.97
CA LYS A 235 -19.27 1.44 -22.50
C LYS A 235 -19.84 0.08 -22.96
N GLU A 236 -18.98 -0.80 -23.45
CA GLU A 236 -19.37 -2.15 -23.88
C GLU A 236 -19.62 -3.08 -22.69
N ALA A 237 -18.79 -3.02 -21.64
CA ALA A 237 -19.00 -3.77 -20.39
C ALA A 237 -20.28 -3.36 -19.65
N HIS A 238 -20.66 -2.08 -19.69
CA HIS A 238 -21.93 -1.61 -19.11
C HIS A 238 -23.16 -2.04 -19.92
N LYS A 239 -23.09 -2.06 -21.26
CA LYS A 239 -24.18 -2.62 -22.10
C LYS A 239 -24.36 -4.12 -21.89
N ALA A 240 -23.28 -4.87 -21.69
CA ALA A 240 -23.35 -6.30 -21.43
C ALA A 240 -23.98 -6.64 -20.06
N LYS A 241 -23.77 -5.82 -19.02
CA LYS A 241 -24.41 -6.01 -17.71
C LYS A 241 -25.92 -5.69 -17.70
N THR A 242 -26.39 -4.79 -18.56
CA THR A 242 -27.81 -4.42 -18.63
C THR A 242 -28.69 -5.49 -19.30
N LEU A 243 -28.10 -6.44 -20.03
CA LEU A 243 -28.84 -7.51 -20.72
C LEU A 243 -29.06 -8.78 -19.88
N VAL A 244 -28.47 -8.89 -18.67
CA VAL A 244 -28.50 -10.11 -17.85
C VAL A 244 -29.41 -9.98 -16.61
N CYS A 245 -29.94 -8.79 -16.32
CA CYS A 245 -30.90 -8.57 -15.24
C CYS A 245 -32.14 -7.84 -15.77
N ALA A 246 -33.00 -8.56 -16.47
CA ALA A 246 -34.35 -8.14 -16.80
C ALA A 246 -35.32 -9.18 -16.25
N GLU A 247 -35.60 -9.08 -14.94
CA GLU A 247 -36.88 -9.51 -14.37
C GLU A 247 -37.46 -8.32 -13.62
N GLU A 248 -38.77 -8.20 -13.74
CA GLU A 248 -39.61 -7.01 -13.62
C GLU A 248 -39.78 -6.51 -12.18
N GLU A 249 -39.89 -5.19 -11.99
CA GLU A 249 -40.85 -4.49 -11.11
C GLU A 249 -40.68 -2.96 -11.27
N PRO A 250 -41.74 -2.15 -11.03
CA PRO A 250 -42.10 -1.03 -11.89
C PRO A 250 -41.52 0.33 -11.50
N ALA A 251 -41.58 1.24 -12.47
CA ALA A 251 -41.09 2.61 -12.40
C ALA A 251 -41.88 3.48 -11.40
N CYS A 252 -41.22 3.91 -10.33
CA CYS A 252 -41.68 5.06 -9.54
C CYS A 252 -41.44 6.36 -10.33
N GLN A 253 -42.50 6.81 -10.99
CA GLN A 253 -42.63 8.15 -11.57
C GLN A 253 -42.64 9.20 -10.44
N PHE A 254 -41.67 10.13 -10.44
CA PHE A 254 -41.85 11.41 -9.78
C PHE A 254 -41.85 12.51 -10.83
N PHE A 255 -43.06 12.99 -11.10
CA PHE A 255 -43.38 14.24 -11.77
C PHE A 255 -42.95 15.41 -10.87
N PHE A 256 -42.16 16.35 -11.37
CA PHE A 256 -42.21 17.73 -10.88
C PHE A 256 -42.11 18.67 -12.08
N ASP A 257 -43.27 19.22 -12.41
CA ASP A 257 -43.52 20.23 -13.41
C ASP A 257 -43.20 21.60 -12.79
N LEU A 258 -42.27 22.37 -13.37
CA LEU A 258 -42.13 23.79 -13.07
C LEU A 258 -41.72 24.56 -14.33
N ASN A 259 -42.76 25.09 -14.97
CA ASN A 259 -42.66 26.10 -16.02
C ASN A 259 -42.72 27.51 -15.39
N LYS A 260 -41.92 28.41 -15.96
CA LYS A 260 -41.99 29.90 -15.95
C LYS A 260 -41.34 30.73 -14.82
N SER A 261 -40.18 31.27 -15.21
CA SER A 261 -39.89 32.69 -15.51
C SER A 261 -39.52 33.70 -14.41
N GLN A 262 -38.48 34.49 -14.76
CA GLN A 262 -38.01 35.77 -14.21
C GLN A 262 -37.34 35.68 -12.82
N GLY A 263 -36.12 36.15 -12.55
CA GLY A 263 -35.19 37.03 -13.25
C GLY A 263 -34.57 37.97 -12.22
N LYS A 264 -33.23 38.01 -12.08
CA LYS A 264 -32.41 39.23 -11.83
C LYS A 264 -30.92 38.91 -11.64
N LYS A 265 -30.10 39.67 -12.38
CA LYS A 265 -28.62 39.76 -12.38
C LYS A 265 -28.08 40.59 -11.18
N ARG A 266 -26.82 40.34 -10.78
CA ARG A 266 -25.62 41.24 -10.86
C ARG A 266 -24.46 40.69 -9.97
N SER A 267 -23.30 40.32 -10.55
CA SER A 267 -22.01 41.06 -10.81
C SER A 267 -21.06 41.08 -9.59
N SER A 268 -19.90 40.41 -9.59
CA SER A 268 -18.57 40.70 -10.20
C SER A 268 -17.67 41.68 -9.42
N ASP A 269 -16.41 41.24 -9.29
CA ASP A 269 -15.12 41.93 -9.10
C ASP A 269 -14.54 42.22 -7.70
N GLY A 270 -13.24 41.91 -7.56
CA GLY A 270 -12.34 42.47 -6.53
C GLY A 270 -11.06 41.66 -6.25
N LYS A 271 -9.92 42.11 -6.80
CA LYS A 271 -8.55 41.58 -6.64
C LYS A 271 -7.90 41.90 -5.29
N GLY A 272 -6.93 41.05 -4.89
CA GLY A 272 -5.60 41.50 -4.39
C GLY A 272 -5.26 41.19 -2.92
N GLY A 273 -4.02 40.71 -2.70
CA GLY A 273 -3.35 40.76 -1.38
C GLY A 273 -2.63 39.47 -0.99
N GLY A 274 -1.29 39.48 -1.03
CA GLY A 274 -0.46 38.36 -0.59
C GLY A 274 -0.46 38.18 0.93
N ASN A 275 -0.25 36.95 1.39
CA ASN A 275 0.28 36.71 2.72
C ASN A 275 0.98 35.34 2.80
N SER A 276 2.22 35.38 3.26
CA SER A 276 3.00 34.24 3.74
C SER A 276 2.26 33.53 4.87
N GLN A 277 1.96 32.24 4.70
CA GLN A 277 1.41 31.40 5.77
C GLN A 277 2.39 30.29 6.22
N PRO A 278 2.38 29.91 7.52
CA PRO A 278 3.33 28.97 8.10
C PRO A 278 3.08 27.54 7.61
N LYS A 279 4.14 26.74 7.46
CA LYS A 279 4.07 25.31 7.09
C LYS A 279 3.13 24.58 8.06
N GLN A 280 2.00 24.08 7.54
CA GLN A 280 1.08 23.24 8.31
C GLN A 280 1.74 21.89 8.65
N PRO A 281 1.49 21.33 9.85
CA PRO A 281 1.99 20.01 10.23
C PRO A 281 1.44 18.93 9.29
N LYS A 282 2.33 18.02 8.86
CA LYS A 282 2.01 16.93 7.94
C LYS A 282 0.91 16.05 8.53
N LYS A 283 -0.15 15.80 7.75
CA LYS A 283 -1.22 14.90 8.18
C LYS A 283 -0.68 13.47 8.31
N PRO A 284 -0.97 12.78 9.41
CA PRO A 284 -0.44 11.44 9.60
C PRO A 284 -1.10 10.44 8.62
N PRO A 285 -0.41 9.34 8.27
CA PRO A 285 -0.87 8.36 7.28
C PRO A 285 -2.25 7.80 7.62
N GLN A 286 -3.06 7.44 6.61
CA GLN A 286 -4.42 6.92 6.80
C GLN A 286 -4.52 5.44 6.41
N PRO A 287 -5.41 4.68 7.07
CA PRO A 287 -5.57 3.23 6.86
C PRO A 287 -6.01 2.87 5.45
N THR A 288 -5.56 1.71 4.97
CA THR A 288 -5.96 1.08 3.70
C THR A 288 -7.25 0.22 3.80
N GLY A 289 -7.91 0.18 4.97
CA GLY A 289 -9.17 -0.54 5.25
C GLY A 289 -9.94 0.04 6.44
N PRO A 290 -11.09 -0.55 6.87
CA PRO A 290 -11.80 -0.11 8.06
C PRO A 290 -10.95 -0.36 9.30
N CYS A 291 -10.22 0.67 9.73
CA CYS A 291 -9.43 0.60 10.93
C CYS A 291 -10.25 1.14 12.10
N TRP A 292 -10.51 0.26 13.06
CA TRP A 292 -11.29 0.58 14.27
C TRP A 292 -10.52 1.48 15.25
N PHE A 293 -9.20 1.66 15.04
CA PHE A 293 -8.32 2.49 15.86
C PHE A 293 -7.90 3.80 15.16
N CYS A 294 -8.43 4.09 13.98
CA CYS A 294 -8.22 5.39 13.36
C CYS A 294 -9.34 6.34 13.78
N LEU A 295 -9.01 7.44 14.46
CA LEU A 295 -10.00 8.47 14.86
C LEU A 295 -10.76 9.07 13.66
N ALA A 296 -10.18 9.01 12.46
CA ALA A 296 -10.81 9.45 11.22
C ALA A 296 -11.80 8.43 10.62
N SER A 297 -11.84 7.21 11.15
CA SER A 297 -12.78 6.17 10.73
C SER A 297 -14.18 6.46 11.28
N PRO A 298 -15.26 6.34 10.50
CA PRO A 298 -16.62 6.47 11.01
C PRO A 298 -17.00 5.35 11.99
N GLU A 299 -16.28 4.23 11.96
CA GLU A 299 -16.48 3.05 12.81
C GLU A 299 -15.75 3.13 14.16
N VAL A 300 -15.00 4.21 14.41
CA VAL A 300 -14.28 4.36 15.68
C VAL A 300 -15.25 4.60 16.83
N GLU A 301 -15.08 3.83 17.90
CA GLU A 301 -15.86 3.94 19.13
C GLU A 301 -15.40 5.16 19.93
N LYS A 302 -15.85 6.35 19.52
CA LYS A 302 -15.44 7.65 20.09
C LYS A 302 -15.67 7.74 21.60
N HIS A 303 -16.63 6.98 22.13
CA HIS A 303 -16.95 6.94 23.55
C HIS A 303 -15.86 6.29 24.42
N LEU A 304 -14.94 5.52 23.83
CA LEU A 304 -13.81 4.91 24.53
C LEU A 304 -12.58 5.84 24.60
N VAL A 305 -12.59 6.97 23.90
CA VAL A 305 -11.48 7.91 23.86
C VAL A 305 -11.43 8.72 25.15
N VAL A 306 -10.28 8.68 25.84
CA VAL A 306 -10.05 9.34 27.13
C VAL A 306 -9.30 10.66 26.97
N SER A 307 -8.31 10.70 26.08
CA SER A 307 -7.47 11.87 25.84
C SER A 307 -7.03 11.90 24.39
N ILE A 308 -6.96 13.09 23.78
CA ILE A 308 -6.46 13.28 22.41
C ILE A 308 -5.35 14.32 22.46
N GLY A 309 -4.17 13.93 21.99
CA GLY A 309 -3.01 14.78 21.81
C GLY A 309 -2.90 15.32 20.38
N THR A 310 -1.68 15.64 19.97
CA THR A 310 -1.40 16.17 18.62
C THR A 310 -1.28 15.06 17.59
N HIS A 311 -0.61 13.96 17.95
CA HIS A 311 -0.35 12.81 17.08
C HIS A 311 -0.77 11.48 17.70
N CYS A 312 -1.04 11.42 19.00
CA CYS A 312 -1.49 10.23 19.70
C CYS A 312 -2.80 10.51 20.46
N TYR A 313 -3.52 9.45 20.78
CA TYR A 313 -4.67 9.50 21.66
C TYR A 313 -4.69 8.28 22.56
N LEU A 314 -5.37 8.43 23.70
CA LEU A 314 -5.57 7.40 24.69
C LEU A 314 -7.01 6.91 24.62
N ALA A 315 -7.22 5.60 24.61
CA ALA A 315 -8.55 5.02 24.66
C ALA A 315 -8.62 3.80 25.59
N LEU A 316 -9.80 3.47 26.07
CA LEU A 316 -10.05 2.23 26.83
C LEU A 316 -9.99 1.01 25.91
N ALA A 317 -9.43 -0.09 26.41
CA ALA A 317 -9.38 -1.36 25.68
C ALA A 317 -10.76 -2.03 25.63
N LYS A 318 -11.23 -2.37 24.43
CA LYS A 318 -12.46 -3.17 24.26
C LYS A 318 -12.19 -4.60 24.75
N GLY A 319 -12.87 -5.00 25.82
CA GLY A 319 -12.54 -6.23 26.54
C GLY A 319 -11.19 -6.15 27.23
N GLY A 320 -10.96 -5.08 28.01
CA GLY A 320 -9.77 -4.94 28.85
C GLY A 320 -9.59 -6.12 29.83
N LEU A 321 -8.35 -6.39 30.24
CA LEU A 321 -8.07 -7.41 31.27
C LEU A 321 -8.40 -6.87 32.66
N LEU A 322 -8.22 -5.56 32.83
CA LEU A 322 -8.57 -4.80 34.02
C LEU A 322 -9.41 -3.58 33.62
N PRO A 323 -10.21 -3.02 34.54
CA PRO A 323 -11.04 -1.85 34.27
C PRO A 323 -10.25 -0.65 33.70
N ASP A 324 -9.00 -0.52 34.13
CA ASP A 324 -8.12 0.59 33.77
C ASP A 324 -7.15 0.24 32.63
N HIS A 325 -7.43 -0.83 31.87
CA HIS A 325 -6.66 -1.20 30.69
C HIS A 325 -6.87 -0.16 29.58
N VAL A 326 -5.80 0.57 29.27
CA VAL A 326 -5.79 1.63 28.25
C VAL A 326 -4.87 1.29 27.08
N LEU A 327 -5.15 1.90 25.94
CA LEU A 327 -4.41 1.80 24.70
C LEU A 327 -3.83 3.17 24.35
N ILE A 328 -2.51 3.23 24.12
CA ILE A 328 -1.89 4.37 23.45
C ILE A 328 -1.90 4.07 21.95
N LEU A 329 -2.56 4.94 21.19
CA LEU A 329 -2.79 4.77 19.77
C LEU A 329 -2.32 6.03 19.04
N PRO A 330 -1.53 5.92 17.95
CA PRO A 330 -1.32 7.07 17.09
C PRO A 330 -2.63 7.43 16.37
N ILE A 331 -2.86 8.73 16.19
CA ILE A 331 -3.93 9.26 15.33
C ILE A 331 -3.67 8.85 13.88
N GLY A 332 -2.39 8.80 13.50
CA GLY A 332 -1.92 8.22 12.27
C GLY A 332 -2.00 6.71 12.22
N HIS A 333 -2.18 6.19 11.02
CA HIS A 333 -2.12 4.79 10.72
C HIS A 333 -0.66 4.33 10.56
N TYR A 334 -0.09 3.90 11.68
CA TYR A 334 1.20 3.24 11.73
C TYR A 334 0.97 1.82 12.22
N GLN A 335 1.72 0.85 11.70
CA GLN A 335 1.54 -0.55 12.08
C GLN A 335 2.26 -0.88 13.39
N SER A 336 3.45 -0.32 13.60
CA SER A 336 4.32 -0.63 14.74
C SER A 336 5.02 0.61 15.30
N VAL A 337 5.61 0.50 16.49
CA VAL A 337 6.45 1.58 17.08
C VAL A 337 7.67 1.87 16.20
N VAL A 338 8.22 0.85 15.55
CA VAL A 338 9.38 0.97 14.66
C VAL A 338 9.08 1.89 13.47
N ASP A 339 7.83 1.92 13.01
CA ASP A 339 7.38 2.73 11.87
C ASP A 339 7.05 4.19 12.23
N LEU A 340 7.07 4.56 13.53
CA LEU A 340 6.69 5.90 13.96
C LEU A 340 7.77 6.94 13.62
N PRO A 341 7.37 8.12 13.08
CA PRO A 341 8.29 9.25 12.93
C PRO A 341 8.63 9.85 14.31
N GLY A 342 9.76 10.57 14.38
CA GLY A 342 10.30 11.09 15.64
C GLY A 342 9.31 11.90 16.47
N GLU A 343 8.55 12.79 15.83
CA GLU A 343 7.53 13.61 16.49
C GLU A 343 6.43 12.79 17.20
N VAL A 344 6.05 11.65 16.62
CA VAL A 344 5.05 10.75 17.20
C VAL A 344 5.67 9.93 18.34
N VAL A 345 6.93 9.49 18.20
CA VAL A 345 7.66 8.78 19.26
C VAL A 345 7.83 9.64 20.52
N GLU A 346 8.11 10.93 20.35
CA GLU A 346 8.19 11.88 21.46
C GLU A 346 6.85 11.98 22.22
N GLU A 347 5.74 12.00 21.49
CA GLU A 347 4.41 12.08 22.10
C GLU A 347 3.99 10.76 22.76
N VAL A 348 4.29 9.62 22.14
CA VAL A 348 4.13 8.30 22.77
C VAL A 348 4.91 8.24 24.09
N THR A 349 6.16 8.69 24.11
CA THR A 349 6.99 8.72 25.32
C THR A 349 6.35 9.58 26.42
N LYS A 350 5.79 10.75 26.07
CA LYS A 350 5.06 11.60 27.04
C LYS A 350 3.85 10.86 27.64
N TYR A 351 3.07 10.17 26.81
CA TYR A 351 1.95 9.34 27.29
C TYR A 351 2.43 8.21 28.20
N LYS A 352 3.51 7.50 27.84
CA LYS A 352 4.10 6.44 28.68
C LYS A 352 4.49 6.98 30.06
N SER A 353 5.24 8.09 30.10
CA SER A 353 5.68 8.71 31.36
C SER A 353 4.50 9.15 32.23
N ALA A 354 3.50 9.82 31.63
CA ALA A 354 2.32 10.27 32.36
C ALA A 354 1.50 9.11 32.92
N LEU A 355 1.29 8.03 32.16
CA LEU A 355 0.57 6.84 32.62
C LEU A 355 1.35 6.11 33.72
N LYS A 356 2.67 6.02 33.60
CA LYS A 356 3.54 5.40 34.60
C LYS A 356 3.43 6.14 35.95
N GLU A 357 3.47 7.47 35.93
CA GLU A 357 3.28 8.29 37.13
C GLU A 357 1.86 8.19 37.69
N PHE A 358 0.85 8.22 36.81
CA PHE A 358 -0.56 8.12 37.18
C PHE A 358 -0.86 6.79 37.88
N PHE A 359 -0.50 5.66 37.28
CA PHE A 359 -0.72 4.34 37.87
C PHE A 359 0.09 4.13 39.14
N ARG A 360 1.33 4.65 39.20
CA ARG A 360 2.12 4.62 40.44
C ARG A 360 1.42 5.36 41.58
N SER A 361 0.78 6.51 41.31
CA SER A 361 0.03 7.25 42.34
C SER A 361 -1.19 6.49 42.87
N GLN A 362 -1.72 5.54 42.07
CA GLN A 362 -2.81 4.64 42.46
C GLN A 362 -2.33 3.31 43.07
N GLY A 363 -1.03 3.15 43.32
CA GLY A 363 -0.47 1.90 43.82
C GLY A 363 -0.52 0.75 42.80
N LYS A 364 -0.43 1.06 41.50
CA LYS A 364 -0.42 0.08 40.41
C LYS A 364 0.90 0.16 39.61
N ARG A 365 1.41 -0.99 39.20
CA ARG A 365 2.51 -1.15 38.25
C ARG A 365 2.05 -0.87 36.84
N TYR A 366 3.00 -0.48 36.02
CA TYR A 366 2.82 -0.25 34.60
C TYR A 366 3.42 -1.40 33.81
N VAL A 367 2.62 -2.10 33.01
CA VAL A 367 3.12 -3.07 32.03
C VAL A 367 2.62 -2.64 30.67
N LEU A 368 3.54 -2.47 29.72
CA LEU A 368 3.21 -2.17 28.34
C LEU A 368 3.63 -3.35 27.46
N PHE A 369 2.80 -3.70 26.49
CA PHE A 369 3.21 -4.59 25.43
C PHE A 369 2.72 -4.13 24.06
N GLU A 370 3.45 -4.54 23.04
CA GLU A 370 3.13 -4.35 21.63
C GLU A 370 3.15 -5.70 20.93
N ARG A 371 2.11 -5.97 20.15
CA ARG A 371 2.05 -7.12 19.24
C ARG A 371 2.02 -6.64 17.80
N ASN A 372 3.18 -6.57 17.16
CA ASN A 372 3.28 -6.33 15.72
C ASN A 372 3.21 -7.66 14.95
N TYR A 373 2.02 -8.27 14.94
CA TYR A 373 1.74 -9.48 14.15
C TYR A 373 0.28 -9.53 13.77
N LYS A 374 0.00 -9.53 12.46
CA LYS A 374 -1.36 -9.41 11.88
C LYS A 374 -2.14 -8.21 12.43
N SER A 375 -1.45 -7.17 12.92
CA SER A 375 -2.06 -5.90 13.33
C SER A 375 -2.01 -4.93 12.17
N GLN A 376 -3.08 -4.17 11.96
CA GLN A 376 -3.12 -3.11 10.95
C GLN A 376 -2.78 -1.74 11.54
N HIS A 377 -3.01 -1.55 12.84
CA HIS A 377 -2.75 -0.28 13.54
C HIS A 377 -1.96 -0.57 14.81
N LEU A 378 -1.04 0.33 15.13
CA LEU A 378 -0.20 0.25 16.31
C LEU A 378 -1.09 0.36 17.54
N GLN A 379 -1.06 -0.67 18.36
CA GLN A 379 -1.72 -0.71 19.66
C GLN A 379 -0.69 -0.98 20.75
N LEU A 380 -0.35 0.06 21.51
CA LEU A 380 0.40 -0.09 22.75
C LEU A 380 -0.59 -0.34 23.87
N GLN A 381 -0.64 -1.58 24.32
CA GLN A 381 -1.55 -2.04 25.36
C GLN A 381 -0.88 -1.77 26.71
N VAL A 382 -1.55 -1.01 27.58
CA VAL A 382 -1.03 -0.63 28.90
C VAL A 382 -1.92 -1.22 29.98
N ILE A 383 -1.38 -2.19 30.71
CA ILE A 383 -2.09 -2.91 31.76
C ILE A 383 -1.56 -2.45 33.13
N PRO A 384 -2.42 -1.87 33.97
CA PRO A 384 -2.03 -1.48 35.32
C PRO A 384 -2.26 -2.60 36.33
N LEU A 385 -1.21 -3.19 36.88
CA LEU A 385 -1.31 -4.31 37.83
C LEU A 385 -1.17 -3.83 39.28
N PRO A 386 -1.98 -4.29 40.26
CA PRO A 386 -1.83 -3.87 41.65
C PRO A 386 -0.46 -4.24 42.24
N LEU A 387 0.23 -3.27 42.88
CA LEU A 387 1.58 -3.46 43.44
C LEU A 387 1.66 -4.57 44.50
N ASN A 388 0.54 -4.86 45.17
CA ASN A 388 0.46 -5.84 46.25
C ASN A 388 0.27 -7.29 45.76
N LEU A 389 0.02 -7.51 44.46
CA LEU A 389 -0.26 -8.85 43.92
C LEU A 389 0.95 -9.48 43.22
N CYS A 390 1.82 -8.67 42.61
CA CYS A 390 2.99 -9.16 41.88
C CYS A 390 4.13 -8.14 41.89
N THR A 391 5.35 -8.67 41.85
CA THR A 391 6.59 -7.94 41.59
C THR A 391 6.87 -7.87 40.08
N ALA A 392 7.81 -7.01 39.67
CA ALA A 392 8.25 -6.97 38.27
C ALA A 392 8.85 -8.30 37.82
N GLU A 393 9.56 -8.99 38.72
CA GLU A 393 10.13 -10.32 38.44
C GLU A 393 9.05 -11.39 38.26
N ASP A 394 8.00 -11.39 39.08
CA ASP A 394 6.89 -12.34 38.90
C ASP A 394 6.23 -12.17 37.52
N ILE A 395 6.12 -10.92 37.04
CA ILE A 395 5.57 -10.61 35.71
C ILE A 395 6.53 -11.10 34.61
N LYS A 396 7.84 -10.83 34.77
CA LYS A 396 8.89 -11.27 33.84
C LYS A 396 8.92 -12.80 33.74
N GLU A 397 8.89 -13.48 34.87
CA GLU A 397 8.87 -14.95 34.96
C GLU A 397 7.61 -15.53 34.33
N ALA A 398 6.45 -14.91 34.51
CA ALA A 398 5.21 -15.32 33.85
C ALA A 398 5.33 -15.25 32.32
N PHE A 399 5.88 -14.17 31.76
CA PHE A 399 6.12 -14.05 30.33
C PHE A 399 7.10 -15.10 29.81
N ILE A 400 8.20 -15.34 30.53
CA ILE A 400 9.22 -16.33 30.15
C ILE A 400 8.65 -17.74 30.20
N THR A 401 7.93 -18.10 31.27
CA THR A 401 7.30 -19.42 31.44
C THR A 401 6.30 -19.67 30.32
N GLN A 402 5.40 -18.72 30.07
CA GLN A 402 4.42 -18.85 28.99
C GLN A 402 5.07 -18.91 27.60
N ALA A 403 6.18 -18.19 27.40
CA ALA A 403 6.95 -18.24 26.17
C ALA A 403 7.56 -19.63 25.95
N GLN A 404 8.15 -20.23 26.99
CA GLN A 404 8.74 -21.57 26.93
C GLN A 404 7.70 -22.65 26.59
N GLU A 405 6.53 -22.61 27.22
CA GLU A 405 5.42 -23.53 26.91
C GLU A 405 4.98 -23.47 25.44
N GLN A 406 5.00 -22.26 24.87
CA GLN A 406 4.59 -21.99 23.49
C GLN A 406 5.77 -22.03 22.49
N GLN A 407 6.97 -22.43 22.93
CA GLN A 407 8.21 -22.48 22.14
C GLN A 407 8.58 -21.12 21.50
N ILE A 408 8.34 -20.04 22.23
CA ILE A 408 8.68 -18.66 21.87
C ILE A 408 9.99 -18.29 22.57
N ASP A 409 10.97 -17.84 21.79
CA ASP A 409 12.27 -17.39 22.29
C ASP A 409 12.20 -15.90 22.68
N LEU A 410 11.85 -15.63 23.93
CA LEU A 410 11.71 -14.27 24.46
C LEU A 410 13.02 -13.83 25.11
N VAL A 411 13.69 -12.85 24.50
CA VAL A 411 15.00 -12.36 24.94
C VAL A 411 14.90 -11.01 25.61
N GLU A 412 15.73 -10.78 26.62
CA GLU A 412 15.87 -9.47 27.24
C GLU A 412 16.78 -8.57 26.39
N ILE A 413 16.36 -7.33 26.15
CA ILE A 413 17.16 -6.33 25.44
C ILE A 413 17.68 -5.27 26.42
N PRO A 414 18.90 -4.74 26.21
CA PRO A 414 19.46 -3.75 27.13
C PRO A 414 18.54 -2.53 27.29
N GLU A 415 18.42 -2.01 28.52
CA GLU A 415 17.49 -0.94 28.90
C GLU A 415 17.55 0.28 27.97
N HIS A 416 18.76 0.67 27.54
CA HIS A 416 19.01 1.81 26.67
C HIS A 416 18.91 1.52 25.16
N SER A 417 18.62 0.28 24.77
CA SER A 417 18.43 -0.07 23.36
C SER A 417 17.06 0.43 22.88
N ASP A 418 17.06 1.10 21.74
CA ASP A 418 15.83 1.46 21.04
C ASP A 418 15.32 0.22 20.29
N ILE A 419 14.01 -0.02 20.34
CA ILE A 419 13.38 -1.11 19.59
C ILE A 419 13.67 -1.02 18.09
N LYS A 420 13.88 0.19 17.57
CA LYS A 420 14.29 0.45 16.18
C LYS A 420 15.66 -0.12 15.81
N GLN A 421 16.53 -0.37 16.79
CA GLN A 421 17.84 -0.98 16.57
C GLN A 421 17.75 -2.51 16.52
N VAL A 422 16.72 -3.10 17.13
CA VAL A 422 16.56 -4.55 17.29
C VAL A 422 15.54 -5.12 16.27
N ALA A 423 14.52 -4.35 15.91
CA ALA A 423 13.51 -4.72 14.91
C ALA A 423 13.62 -3.88 13.64
N GLN A 424 13.59 -4.55 12.49
CA GLN A 424 13.51 -3.90 11.18
C GLN A 424 12.05 -3.53 10.85
N PRO A 425 11.79 -2.38 10.19
CA PRO A 425 10.45 -2.03 9.70
C PRO A 425 9.82 -3.15 8.88
N GLY A 426 8.55 -3.45 9.13
CA GLY A 426 7.80 -4.52 8.45
C GLY A 426 8.07 -5.96 8.95
N ALA A 427 9.08 -6.18 9.80
CA ALA A 427 9.28 -7.48 10.43
C ALA A 427 8.33 -7.65 11.63
N PRO A 428 7.60 -8.77 11.74
CA PRO A 428 6.71 -8.98 12.87
C PRO A 428 7.48 -9.29 14.15
N TYR A 429 7.00 -8.73 15.26
CA TYR A 429 7.63 -8.90 16.58
C TYR A 429 6.62 -8.79 17.72
N PHE A 430 7.04 -9.27 18.89
CA PHE A 430 6.37 -9.05 20.16
C PHE A 430 7.33 -8.36 21.12
N TYR A 431 6.83 -7.37 21.85
CA TYR A 431 7.63 -6.52 22.74
C TYR A 431 6.88 -6.26 24.04
N VAL A 432 7.60 -6.29 25.16
CA VAL A 432 7.10 -5.96 26.50
C VAL A 432 8.05 -4.99 27.16
N GLU A 433 7.50 -4.04 27.91
CA GLU A 433 8.20 -3.05 28.72
C GLU A 433 7.59 -3.01 30.12
N LEU A 434 8.43 -3.19 31.15
CA LEU A 434 8.03 -3.20 32.55
C LEU A 434 8.21 -1.82 33.20
N ASP A 435 7.65 -1.63 34.39
CA ASP A 435 7.80 -0.42 35.19
C ASP A 435 9.23 -0.18 35.68
N THR A 436 10.06 -1.23 35.75
CA THR A 436 11.49 -1.17 36.04
C THR A 436 12.32 -0.60 34.88
N GLY A 437 11.80 -0.61 33.65
CA GLY A 437 12.54 -0.27 32.44
C GLY A 437 13.06 -1.48 31.67
N GLU A 438 12.96 -2.68 32.26
CA GLU A 438 13.29 -3.94 31.59
C GLU A 438 12.40 -4.17 30.38
N LYS A 439 13.01 -4.75 29.34
CA LYS A 439 12.39 -4.93 28.04
C LYS A 439 12.60 -6.36 27.55
N LEU A 440 11.51 -7.01 27.17
CA LEU A 440 11.53 -8.33 26.56
C LEU A 440 11.11 -8.23 25.10
N PHE A 441 11.77 -8.99 24.25
CA PHE A 441 11.59 -8.92 22.80
C PHE A 441 11.60 -10.32 22.18
N HIS A 442 10.71 -10.54 21.22
CA HIS A 442 10.71 -11.74 20.39
C HIS A 442 10.48 -11.37 18.93
N ARG A 443 11.37 -11.86 18.04
CA ARG A 443 11.19 -11.74 16.59
C ARG A 443 10.35 -12.91 16.08
N ILE A 444 9.17 -12.59 15.55
CA ILE A 444 8.21 -13.61 15.08
C ILE A 444 8.67 -14.13 13.71
N ARG A 445 8.93 -15.43 13.61
CA ARG A 445 9.32 -16.09 12.33
C ARG A 445 8.25 -17.03 11.78
N LYS A 446 7.33 -17.50 12.63
CA LYS A 446 6.28 -18.47 12.31
C LYS A 446 4.94 -17.97 12.86
N SER A 447 3.95 -18.86 12.99
CA SER A 447 2.69 -18.54 13.67
C SER A 447 2.95 -18.06 15.10
N PHE A 448 2.28 -16.98 15.52
CA PHE A 448 2.36 -16.43 16.87
C PHE A 448 0.95 -16.33 17.48
N PRO A 449 0.74 -16.74 18.74
CA PRO A 449 -0.56 -16.67 19.40
C PRO A 449 -1.03 -15.22 19.53
N LEU A 450 -2.21 -14.90 18.98
CA LEU A 450 -2.72 -13.53 19.03
C LEU A 450 -2.93 -13.04 20.46
N GLN A 451 -3.27 -13.93 21.39
CA GLN A 451 -3.54 -13.56 22.78
C GLN A 451 -2.32 -13.67 23.70
N PHE A 452 -1.11 -13.91 23.20
CA PHE A 452 0.06 -14.17 24.06
C PHE A 452 0.33 -13.10 25.13
N GLY A 453 0.15 -11.82 24.80
CA GLY A 453 0.37 -10.72 25.76
C GLY A 453 -0.77 -10.48 26.75
N ARG A 454 -1.89 -11.19 26.60
CA ARG A 454 -3.08 -11.06 27.43
C ARG A 454 -3.23 -12.26 28.35
#